data_AF-A0AAP7FJ99-F1
#
_entry.id   AF-A0AAP7FJ99-F1
#
_cell.length_a   1.000
_cell.length_b   1.000
_cell.length_c   1.000
_cell.angle_alpha   90.00
_cell.angle_beta   90.00
_cell.angle_gamma   90.00
#
_symmetry.space_group_name_H-M   'P 1'
#
loop_
_entity.id
_entity.type
_entity.pdbx_description
1 polymer ?
#
loop_
_entity_poly.entity_id
_entity_poly.type
_entity_poly.pdbx_seq_one_letter_code
_entity_poly.pdbx_strand_id
1 'polypeptide(L)'
;MSTRTPVAKLGKTINAASVEFKVGRTVYQVDVPAGTKCCYLVGGSNGGRWVVDDLSFLNPNSTLYHDAEHYGIPVPADNVTEAPRRT
;
A
#
# COMPACT_ATOMS: atom_id res chain seq x y z
N MET A 1 -16.66 -9.72 -13.30
CA MET A 1 -16.07 -8.37 -13.12
C MET A 1 -15.59 -8.27 -11.68
N SER A 2 -14.28 -8.24 -11.42
CA SER A 2 -13.75 -8.08 -10.06
C SER A 2 -13.78 -6.60 -9.71
N THR A 3 -14.72 -6.19 -8.85
CA THR A 3 -14.85 -4.80 -8.42
C THR A 3 -13.68 -4.48 -7.51
N ARG A 4 -12.81 -3.54 -7.91
CA ARG A 4 -11.68 -3.11 -7.08
C ARG A 4 -12.21 -2.64 -5.73
N THR A 5 -11.64 -3.15 -4.64
CA THR A 5 -12.04 -2.80 -3.28
C THR A 5 -12.07 -1.27 -3.12
N PRO A 6 -13.20 -0.69 -2.68
CA PRO A 6 -13.32 0.76 -2.59
C PRO A 6 -12.29 1.33 -1.60
N VAL A 7 -11.61 2.39 -2.03
CA VAL A 7 -10.73 3.19 -1.18
C VAL A 7 -11.60 4.01 -0.25
N ALA A 8 -11.50 3.80 1.07
CA ALA A 8 -12.29 4.60 2.02
C ALA A 8 -11.49 5.68 2.73
N LYS A 9 -10.16 5.55 2.79
CA LYS A 9 -9.30 6.55 3.42
C LYS A 9 -8.02 6.73 2.61
N LEU A 10 -7.45 7.93 2.70
CA LEU A 10 -6.15 8.27 2.15
C LEU A 10 -5.24 8.69 3.31
N GLY A 11 -3.95 8.45 3.15
CA GLY A 11 -2.96 8.76 4.17
C GLY A 11 -1.57 8.84 3.56
N LYS A 12 -0.58 9.06 4.42
CA LYS A 12 0.83 9.03 4.04
C LYS A 12 1.64 8.29 5.10
N THR A 13 2.75 7.67 4.70
CA THR A 13 3.70 7.11 5.64
C THR A 13 4.32 8.20 6.52
N ILE A 14 4.43 7.94 7.83
CA ILE A 14 5.05 8.86 8.79
C ILE A 14 6.57 8.76 8.68
N ASN A 15 7.09 7.53 8.80
CA ASN A 15 8.51 7.22 8.70
C ASN A 15 8.78 6.28 7.52
N ALA A 16 10.04 6.22 7.09
CA ALA A 16 10.48 5.20 6.16
C ALA A 16 10.38 3.82 6.84
N ALA A 17 9.88 2.83 6.12
CA ALA A 17 9.68 1.49 6.66
C ALA A 17 10.05 0.44 5.62
N SER A 18 10.78 -0.59 6.06
CA SER A 18 11.00 -1.78 5.27
C SER A 18 9.88 -2.77 5.55
N VAL A 19 9.11 -3.12 4.52
CA VAL A 19 7.96 -4.01 4.62
C VAL A 19 8.19 -5.27 3.81
N GLU A 20 7.73 -6.38 4.35
CA GLU A 20 7.73 -7.65 3.65
C GLU A 20 6.44 -7.77 2.82
N PHE A 21 6.59 -7.79 1.48
CA PHE A 21 5.49 -7.96 0.55
C PHE A 21 5.53 -9.35 -0.07
N LYS A 22 4.51 -10.15 0.24
CA LYS A 22 4.40 -11.55 -0.20
C LYS A 22 3.34 -11.70 -1.29
N VAL A 23 3.72 -12.27 -2.43
CA VAL A 23 2.82 -12.58 -3.55
C VAL A 23 3.02 -14.05 -3.95
N GLY A 24 2.03 -14.89 -3.62
CA GLY A 24 2.15 -16.33 -3.78
C GLY A 24 3.34 -16.90 -3.00
N ARG A 25 4.35 -17.39 -3.71
CA ARG A 25 5.60 -17.92 -3.13
C ARG A 25 6.74 -16.89 -3.11
N THR A 26 6.55 -15.74 -3.74
CA THR A 26 7.57 -14.70 -3.85
C THR A 26 7.50 -13.76 -2.66
N VAL A 27 8.65 -13.44 -2.09
CA VAL A 27 8.79 -12.50 -0.97
C VAL A 27 9.68 -11.35 -1.42
N TYR A 28 9.17 -10.14 -1.34
CA TYR A 28 9.89 -8.91 -1.64
C TYR A 28 10.12 -8.14 -0.34
N GLN A 29 11.35 -7.68 -0.11
CA GLN A 29 11.61 -6.61 0.87
C GLN A 29 11.50 -5.28 0.14
N VAL A 30 10.59 -4.43 0.61
CA VAL A 30 10.32 -3.14 -0.01
C VAL A 30 10.55 -2.03 1.00
N ASP A 31 11.48 -1.14 0.68
CA ASP A 31 11.71 0.07 1.46
C ASP A 31 10.74 1.16 0.99
N VAL A 32 9.71 1.42 1.79
CA VAL A 32 8.73 2.47 1.54
C VAL A 32 9.26 3.76 2.19
N PRO A 33 9.53 4.83 1.42
CA PRO A 33 9.98 6.10 1.97
C PRO A 33 8.94 6.75 2.90
N ALA A 34 9.38 7.67 3.75
CA ALA A 34 8.48 8.55 4.51
C ALA A 34 7.73 9.50 3.55
N GLY A 35 6.48 9.84 3.88
CA GLY A 35 5.66 10.74 3.07
C GLY A 35 5.04 10.09 1.81
N THR A 36 5.27 8.80 1.58
CA THR A 36 4.66 8.02 0.49
C THR A 36 3.15 8.00 0.65
N LYS A 37 2.39 8.23 -0.44
CA LYS A 37 0.92 8.19 -0.39
C LYS A 37 0.43 6.76 -0.21
N CYS A 38 -0.54 6.60 0.68
CA CYS A 38 -1.16 5.32 0.99
C CYS A 38 -2.68 5.46 0.91
N CYS A 39 -3.36 4.34 0.63
CA CYS A 39 -4.80 4.25 0.63
C CYS A 39 -5.27 3.07 1.50
N TYR A 40 -6.39 3.26 2.19
CA TYR A 40 -7.04 2.21 2.96
C TYR A 40 -8.08 1.53 2.08
N LEU A 41 -7.82 0.25 1.77
CA LEU A 41 -8.75 -0.59 1.04
C LEU A 41 -9.74 -1.21 2.04
N VAL A 42 -11.02 -0.87 1.92
CA VAL A 42 -12.08 -1.39 2.80
C VAL A 42 -12.59 -2.71 2.28
N GLY A 43 -12.19 -3.79 2.94
CA GLY A 43 -12.56 -5.16 2.55
C GLY A 43 -11.35 -6.09 2.53
N GLY A 44 -11.61 -7.38 2.51
CA GLY A 44 -10.62 -8.45 2.72
C GLY A 44 -10.85 -9.17 4.05
N SER A 45 -10.12 -10.26 4.28
CA SER A 45 -10.37 -11.18 5.41
C SER A 45 -10.28 -10.56 6.81
N ASN A 46 -9.68 -9.38 6.96
CA ASN A 46 -9.44 -8.72 8.26
C ASN A 46 -10.11 -7.32 8.39
N GLY A 47 -11.11 -6.99 7.58
CA GLY A 47 -11.84 -5.70 7.71
C GLY A 47 -11.16 -4.48 7.02
N GLY A 48 -10.08 -4.72 6.27
CA GLY A 48 -9.37 -3.74 5.45
C GLY A 48 -7.89 -3.68 5.75
N ARG A 49 -7.14 -2.94 4.91
CA ARG A 49 -5.69 -2.74 5.10
C ARG A 49 -5.21 -1.46 4.44
N TRP A 50 -4.16 -0.88 5.00
CA TRP A 50 -3.40 0.19 4.34
C TRP A 50 -2.45 -0.40 3.32
N VAL A 51 -2.46 0.17 2.12
CA VAL A 51 -1.50 -0.14 1.07
C VAL A 51 -0.88 1.12 0.51
N VAL A 52 0.32 0.99 -0.05
CA VAL A 52 0.95 2.03 -0.84
C VAL A 52 0.11 2.31 -2.09
N ASP A 53 -0.17 3.59 -2.33
CA ASP A 53 -0.87 4.10 -3.52
C ASP A 53 0.11 4.69 -4.53
N ASP A 54 1.19 5.32 -4.05
CA ASP A 54 2.24 5.91 -4.87
C ASP A 54 3.45 4.97 -4.98
N LEU A 55 3.59 4.34 -6.14
CA LEU A 55 4.68 3.40 -6.45
C LEU A 55 5.84 4.05 -7.22
N SER A 56 5.90 5.39 -7.28
CA SER A 56 6.93 6.12 -8.05
C SER A 56 8.36 5.87 -7.57
N PHE A 57 8.54 5.38 -6.35
CA PHE A 57 9.85 4.99 -5.81
C PHE A 57 10.33 3.62 -6.30
N LEU A 58 9.48 2.85 -6.99
CA LEU A 58 9.82 1.55 -7.57
C LEU A 58 10.16 1.67 -9.06
N ASN A 59 10.94 0.72 -9.57
CA ASN A 59 11.20 0.62 -11.00
C ASN A 59 9.94 0.10 -11.73
N PRO A 60 9.35 0.86 -12.67
CA PRO A 60 8.11 0.46 -13.37
C PRO A 60 8.25 -0.79 -14.23
N ASN A 61 9.48 -1.18 -14.60
CA ASN A 61 9.75 -2.39 -15.39
C ASN A 61 10.00 -3.63 -14.52
N SER A 62 9.90 -3.52 -13.20
CA SER A 62 10.15 -4.64 -12.28
C SER A 62 8.87 -5.46 -12.03
N THR A 63 9.03 -6.77 -11.81
CA THR A 63 7.92 -7.64 -11.40
C THR A 63 7.27 -7.16 -10.11
N LEU A 64 8.07 -6.65 -9.17
CA LEU A 64 7.60 -6.05 -7.93
C LEU A 64 6.62 -4.90 -8.18
N TYR A 65 6.89 -4.03 -9.17
CA TYR A 65 5.99 -2.93 -9.50
C TYR A 65 4.63 -3.44 -9.96
N HIS A 66 4.60 -4.39 -10.89
CA HIS A 66 3.34 -4.96 -11.40
C HIS A 66 2.55 -5.69 -10.30
N ASP A 67 3.24 -6.42 -9.43
CA ASP A 67 2.62 -7.08 -8.27
C ASP A 67 2.10 -6.05 -7.26
N ALA A 68 2.88 -5.01 -6.96
CA ALA A 68 2.49 -3.93 -6.07
C ALA A 68 1.28 -3.14 -6.61
N GLU A 69 1.23 -2.90 -7.92
CA GLU A 69 0.10 -2.26 -8.60
C GLU A 69 -1.17 -3.10 -8.48
N HIS A 70 -1.05 -4.43 -8.60
CA HIS A 70 -2.18 -5.33 -8.57
C HIS A 70 -2.71 -5.61 -7.15
N TYR A 71 -1.81 -5.84 -6.20
CA TYR A 71 -2.18 -6.29 -4.85
C TYR A 71 -2.09 -5.17 -3.80
N GLY A 72 -1.29 -4.14 -4.04
CA GLY A 72 -0.95 -3.10 -3.06
C GLY A 72 0.06 -3.59 -2.03
N ILE A 73 1.16 -2.85 -1.85
CA ILE A 73 2.16 -3.15 -0.81
C ILE A 73 1.56 -2.81 0.56
N PRO A 74 1.45 -3.76 1.50
CA PRO A 74 0.87 -3.49 2.81
C PRO A 74 1.77 -2.56 3.64
N VAL A 75 1.15 -1.61 4.32
CA VAL A 75 1.83 -0.68 5.23
C VAL A 75 1.24 -0.83 6.63
N PRO A 76 2.06 -0.81 7.70
CA PRO A 76 1.56 -0.83 9.08
C PRO A 76 0.67 0.39 9.34
N ALA A 77 -0.51 0.18 9.92
CA ALA A 77 -1.45 1.27 10.24
C ALA A 77 -0.82 2.31 11.19
N ASP A 78 0.02 1.87 12.12
CA ASP A 78 0.72 2.73 13.08
C ASP A 78 1.74 3.66 12.42
N ASN A 79 2.18 3.34 11.20
CA ASN A 79 3.10 4.17 10.42
C ASN A 79 2.39 4.99 9.33
N VAL A 80 1.06 5.12 9.38
CA VAL A 80 0.28 5.93 8.44
C VAL A 80 -0.40 7.06 9.18
N THR A 81 -0.19 8.29 8.72
CA THR A 81 -1.02 9.42 9.12
C THR A 81 -2.17 9.56 8.14
N GLU A 82 -3.41 9.43 8.62
CA GLU A 82 -4.59 9.64 7.80
C GLU A 82 -4.66 11.11 7.37
N ALA A 83 -4.95 11.36 6.09
CA ALA A 83 -5.26 12.72 5.66
C ALA A 83 -6.67 13.06 6.14
N PRO A 84 -6.90 14.25 6.75
CA PRO A 84 -8.23 14.64 7.18
C PRO A 84 -9.16 14.65 5.97
N ARG A 85 -10.25 13.88 6.06
CA ARG A 85 -11.31 13.82 5.04
C ARG A 85 -11.89 15.24 4.94
N ARG A 86 -11.54 16.00 3.89
CA ARG A 86 -12.23 17.27 3.60
C ARG A 86 -13.71 16.94 3.44
N THR A 87 -14.49 17.40 4.40
CA THR A 87 -15.95 17.38 4.41
C THR A 87 -16.47 18.45 3.48
#